data_AF-A0A1Y2GGC8-F1
#
_entry.id   AF-A0A1Y2GGC8-F1
#
_cell.length_a   1.000
_cell.length_b   1.000
_cell.length_c   1.000
_cell.angle_alpha   90.00
_cell.angle_beta   90.00
_cell.angle_gamma   90.00
#
_symmetry.space_group_name_H-M   'P 1'
#
loop_
_entity.id
_entity.type
_entity.pdbx_description
1 polymer ?
#
loop_
_entity_poly.entity_id
_entity_poly.type
_entity_poly.pdbx_seq_one_letter_code
_entity_poly.pdbx_strand_id
1 'polypeptide(L)'
;MASAQASEGPSASVVAYRQSALYRIAAQPYPEWTLSAICAAAAPVAARAGSGLPHFGVMMGFSAIWAGSGYMKYMKDPENGSGTTTAWCLTYMFLNMRRTLRQQKPIPSLVLAGVLTNLVISGRKTIEVEFGL
;
A
#
# COMPACT_ATOMS: atom_id res chain seq x y z
N MET A 1 27.48 22.99 -20.91
CA MET A 1 28.14 21.96 -20.08
C MET A 1 27.10 20.93 -19.71
N ALA A 2 27.04 19.84 -20.48
CA ALA A 2 26.15 18.73 -20.23
C ALA A 2 26.77 17.85 -19.15
N SER A 3 26.17 17.83 -17.96
CA SER A 3 26.48 16.86 -16.91
C SER A 3 26.04 15.48 -17.42
N ALA A 4 27.02 14.69 -17.86
CA ALA A 4 26.83 13.28 -18.15
C ALA A 4 26.39 12.57 -16.86
N GLN A 5 25.09 12.32 -16.73
CA GLN A 5 24.58 11.31 -15.80
C GLN A 5 25.21 9.98 -16.23
N ALA A 6 26.18 9.52 -15.44
CA ALA A 6 26.66 8.16 -15.54
C ALA A 6 25.45 7.22 -15.44
N SER A 7 25.19 6.46 -16.50
CA SER A 7 24.22 5.38 -16.46
C SER A 7 24.83 4.25 -15.64
N GLU A 8 24.84 4.40 -14.31
CA GLU A 8 25.06 3.26 -13.44
C GLU A 8 23.92 2.28 -13.71
N GLY A 9 24.26 1.12 -14.26
CA GLY A 9 23.30 0.04 -14.40
C GLY A 9 22.67 -0.30 -13.05
N PRO A 10 21.48 -0.92 -13.02
CA PRO A 10 20.81 -1.25 -11.77
C PRO A 10 21.76 -2.03 -10.85
N SER A 11 21.86 -1.62 -9.58
CA SER A 11 22.73 -2.26 -8.60
C SER A 11 22.40 -3.75 -8.48
N ALA A 12 23.39 -4.57 -8.08
CA ALA A 12 23.20 -6.02 -7.98
C ALA A 12 22.03 -6.42 -7.06
N SER A 13 21.76 -5.61 -6.02
CA SER A 13 20.59 -5.78 -5.14
C SER A 13 19.27 -5.56 -5.86
N VAL A 14 19.15 -4.53 -6.71
CA VAL A 14 17.95 -4.26 -7.53
C VAL A 14 17.66 -5.43 -8.48
N VAL A 15 18.70 -5.96 -9.13
CA VAL A 15 18.56 -7.10 -10.05
C VAL A 15 18.10 -8.35 -9.29
N ALA A 16 18.71 -8.63 -8.14
CA ALA A 16 18.33 -9.75 -7.28
C ALA A 16 16.89 -9.59 -6.74
N TYR A 17 16.50 -8.37 -6.35
CA TYR A 17 15.16 -8.09 -5.87
C TYR A 17 14.10 -8.26 -6.95
N ARG A 18 14.34 -7.77 -8.17
CA ARG A 18 13.44 -7.94 -9.31
C ARG A 18 13.18 -9.42 -9.64
N GLN A 19 14.14 -10.29 -9.33
CA GLN A 19 14.02 -11.75 -9.50
C GLN A 19 13.34 -12.44 -8.30
N SER A 20 13.16 -11.73 -7.17
CA SER A 20 12.56 -12.29 -5.96
C SER A 20 11.06 -12.55 -6.09
N ALA A 21 10.56 -13.51 -5.30
CA ALA A 21 9.13 -13.76 -5.17
C ALA A 21 8.38 -12.53 -4.60
N LEU A 22 9.04 -11.73 -3.75
CA LEU A 22 8.47 -10.52 -3.17
C LEU A 22 8.17 -9.46 -4.24
N TYR A 23 9.10 -9.23 -5.17
CA TYR A 23 8.85 -8.32 -6.30
C TYR A 23 7.68 -8.81 -7.16
N ARG A 24 7.62 -10.13 -7.43
CA ARG A 24 6.51 -10.70 -8.20
C ARG A 24 5.16 -10.47 -7.52
N ILE A 25 5.08 -10.65 -6.20
CA ILE A 25 3.87 -10.40 -5.41
C ILE A 25 3.54 -8.91 -5.39
N ALA A 26 4.54 -8.04 -5.17
CA ALA A 26 4.37 -6.59 -5.17
C ALA A 26 3.97 -6.04 -6.55
N ALA A 27 4.32 -6.71 -7.64
CA ALA A 27 3.90 -6.34 -8.98
C ALA A 27 2.48 -6.83 -9.33
N GLN A 28 1.88 -7.73 -8.54
CA GLN A 28 0.50 -8.17 -8.77
C GLN A 28 -0.52 -7.13 -8.28
N PRO A 29 -1.70 -7.05 -8.89
CA PRO A 29 -2.80 -6.20 -8.43
C PRO A 29 -3.54 -6.75 -7.19
N TYR A 30 -3.38 -8.04 -6.89
CA TYR A 30 -4.17 -8.74 -5.87
C TYR A 30 -4.01 -8.21 -4.44
N PRO A 31 -2.80 -7.84 -3.95
CA PRO A 31 -2.66 -7.31 -2.60
C PRO A 31 -3.49 -6.02 -2.39
N GLU A 32 -3.42 -5.10 -3.34
CA GLU A 32 -4.17 -3.85 -3.34
C GLU A 32 -5.68 -4.08 -3.43
N TRP A 33 -6.13 -4.94 -4.33
CA TRP A 33 -7.55 -5.27 -4.45
C TRP A 33 -8.09 -5.99 -3.23
N THR A 34 -7.28 -6.83 -2.59
CA THR A 34 -7.63 -7.46 -1.32
C THR A 34 -7.81 -6.40 -0.23
N LEU A 35 -6.88 -5.45 -0.13
CA LEU A 35 -6.98 -4.36 0.84
C LEU A 35 -8.19 -3.46 0.57
N SER A 36 -8.45 -3.16 -0.70
CA SER A 36 -9.64 -2.43 -1.12
C SER A 36 -10.93 -3.15 -0.71
N ALA A 37 -11.01 -4.46 -0.93
CA ALA A 37 -12.15 -5.29 -0.54
C ALA A 37 -12.33 -5.33 0.99
N ILE A 38 -11.25 -5.48 1.75
CA ILE A 38 -11.28 -5.41 3.23
C ILE A 38 -11.84 -4.07 3.69
N CYS A 39 -11.39 -2.96 3.08
CA CYS A 39 -11.81 -1.63 3.47
C CYS A 39 -13.28 -1.35 3.11
N ALA A 40 -13.72 -1.81 1.93
CA ALA A 40 -15.13 -1.75 1.52
C ALA A 40 -16.02 -2.60 2.44
N ALA A 41 -15.59 -3.83 2.77
CA ALA A 41 -16.33 -4.72 3.68
C ALA A 41 -16.42 -4.16 5.10
N ALA A 42 -15.42 -3.38 5.54
CA ALA A 42 -15.43 -2.71 6.84
C ALA A 42 -16.27 -1.40 6.85
N ALA A 43 -16.65 -0.85 5.69
CA ALA A 43 -17.37 0.41 5.60
C ALA A 43 -18.74 0.41 6.32
N PRO A 44 -19.59 -0.64 6.22
CA PRO A 44 -20.84 -0.70 6.98
C PRO A 44 -20.62 -0.66 8.50
N VAL A 45 -19.51 -1.21 8.99
CA VAL A 45 -19.15 -1.16 10.41
C VAL A 45 -18.72 0.25 10.80
N ALA A 46 -18.01 0.96 9.92
CA ALA A 46 -17.62 2.35 10.11
C ALA A 46 -18.81 3.32 10.26
N ALA A 47 -19.98 2.99 9.70
CA ALA A 47 -21.20 3.77 9.88
C ALA A 47 -21.82 3.64 11.29
N ARG A 48 -21.39 2.67 12.11
CA ARG A 48 -21.91 2.45 13.47
C ARG A 48 -21.21 3.36 14.47
N ALA A 49 -21.98 3.87 15.44
CA ALA A 49 -21.43 4.66 16.54
C ALA A 49 -20.35 3.89 17.31
N GLY A 50 -19.23 4.54 17.60
CA GLY A 50 -18.14 3.95 18.37
C GLY A 50 -17.39 2.82 17.67
N SER A 51 -17.50 2.64 16.35
CA SER A 51 -16.81 1.57 15.61
C SER A 51 -15.28 1.57 15.72
N GLY A 52 -14.68 2.72 16.00
CA GLY A 52 -13.22 2.90 16.07
C GLY A 52 -12.54 2.98 14.70
N LEU A 53 -13.31 2.78 13.63
CA LEU A 53 -12.89 2.99 12.25
C LEU A 53 -12.98 4.48 11.87
N PRO A 54 -12.28 4.90 10.80
CA PRO A 54 -12.62 6.12 10.08
C PRO A 54 -14.10 6.13 9.68
N HIS A 55 -14.69 7.31 9.46
CA HIS A 55 -16.08 7.38 9.03
C HIS A 55 -16.29 6.71 7.66
N PHE A 56 -17.52 6.32 7.35
CA PHE A 56 -17.89 5.57 6.14
C PHE A 56 -17.26 6.12 4.84
N GLY A 57 -17.46 7.41 4.55
CA GLY A 57 -16.88 8.05 3.36
C GLY A 57 -15.35 7.96 3.26
N VAL A 58 -14.62 8.06 4.37
CA VAL A 58 -13.15 7.88 4.38
C VAL A 58 -12.77 6.44 4.09
N MET A 59 -13.49 5.47 4.65
CA MET A 59 -13.28 4.05 4.35
C MET A 59 -13.51 3.73 2.86
N MET A 60 -14.56 4.30 2.28
CA MET A 60 -14.82 4.16 0.84
C MET A 60 -13.77 4.88 -0.01
N GLY A 61 -13.29 6.05 0.42
CA GLY A 61 -12.20 6.77 -0.25
C GLY A 61 -10.91 5.95 -0.30
N PHE A 62 -10.47 5.38 0.83
CA PHE A 62 -9.32 4.49 0.87
C PHE A 62 -9.51 3.22 0.04
N SER A 63 -10.71 2.63 0.07
CA SER A 63 -11.04 1.49 -0.79
C SER A 63 -10.89 1.83 -2.28
N ALA A 64 -11.40 2.98 -2.73
CA ALA A 64 -11.28 3.42 -4.11
C ALA A 64 -9.82 3.68 -4.52
N ILE A 65 -9.03 4.29 -3.64
CA ILE A 65 -7.61 4.55 -3.87
C ILE A 65 -6.83 3.24 -4.07
N TRP A 66 -7.03 2.24 -3.19
CA TRP A 66 -6.35 0.95 -3.34
C TRP A 66 -6.87 0.16 -4.56
N ALA A 67 -8.16 0.27 -4.90
CA ALA A 67 -8.67 -0.29 -6.14
C ALA A 67 -7.98 0.31 -7.38
N GLY A 68 -7.83 1.65 -7.40
CA GLY A 68 -7.12 2.38 -8.44
C GLY A 68 -5.64 2.02 -8.51
N SER A 69 -4.97 1.87 -7.37
CA SER A 69 -3.58 1.40 -7.32
C SER A 69 -3.42 0.01 -7.94
N GLY A 70 -4.29 -0.94 -7.58
CA GLY A 70 -4.29 -2.28 -8.20
C GLY A 70 -4.56 -2.22 -9.71
N TYR A 71 -5.41 -1.29 -10.16
CA TYR A 71 -5.66 -1.08 -11.58
C TYR A 71 -4.41 -0.57 -12.33
N MET A 72 -3.60 0.31 -11.75
CA MET A 72 -2.31 0.73 -12.35
C MET A 72 -1.38 -0.48 -12.56
N LYS A 73 -1.28 -1.36 -11.55
CA LYS A 73 -0.49 -2.59 -11.66
C LYS A 73 -1.03 -3.53 -12.75
N TYR A 74 -2.35 -3.63 -12.86
CA TYR A 74 -2.99 -4.41 -13.92
C TYR A 74 -2.67 -3.86 -15.32
N MET A 75 -2.64 -2.52 -15.47
CA MET A 75 -2.27 -1.81 -16.71
C MET A 75 -0.76 -1.81 -17.01
N LYS A 76 0.00 -2.73 -16.40
CA LYS A 76 1.45 -2.89 -16.57
C LYS A 76 2.26 -1.68 -16.09
N ASP A 77 1.70 -0.92 -15.15
CA ASP A 77 2.38 0.18 -14.46
C ASP A 77 2.52 -0.13 -12.96
N PRO A 78 3.41 -1.07 -12.60
CA PRO A 78 3.55 -1.51 -11.23
C PRO A 78 4.38 -0.54 -10.38
N GLU A 79 5.07 0.43 -10.96
CA GLU A 79 5.82 1.44 -10.20
C GLU A 79 4.87 2.50 -9.63
N ASN A 80 4.02 3.10 -10.47
CA ASN A 80 3.04 4.08 -9.99
C ASN A 80 2.01 3.45 -9.05
N GLY A 81 1.60 2.20 -9.30
CA GLY A 81 0.75 1.45 -8.38
C GLY A 81 1.41 1.25 -7.01
N SER A 82 2.63 0.73 -6.98
CA SER A 82 3.34 0.52 -5.69
C SER A 82 3.60 1.83 -4.95
N GLY A 83 4.01 2.91 -5.62
CA GLY A 83 4.19 4.23 -5.02
C GLY A 83 2.88 4.78 -4.42
N THR A 84 1.78 4.66 -5.17
CA THR A 84 0.44 5.06 -4.71
C THR A 84 0.03 4.26 -3.47
N THR A 85 0.16 2.93 -3.49
CA THR A 85 -0.14 2.08 -2.32
C THR A 85 0.67 2.52 -1.11
N THR A 86 1.99 2.68 -1.26
CA THR A 86 2.89 3.05 -0.17
C THR A 86 2.49 4.39 0.46
N ALA A 87 2.28 5.44 -0.35
CA ALA A 87 1.92 6.76 0.12
C ALA A 87 0.59 6.76 0.90
N TRP A 88 -0.43 6.07 0.38
CA TRP A 88 -1.74 6.03 1.02
C TRP A 88 -1.80 5.09 2.22
N CYS A 89 -1.00 4.02 2.26
CA CYS A 89 -0.83 3.20 3.46
C CYS A 89 -0.18 4.01 4.59
N LEU A 90 0.85 4.81 4.31
CA LEU A 90 1.47 5.72 5.30
C LEU A 90 0.47 6.76 5.79
N THR A 91 -0.32 7.34 4.88
CA THR A 91 -1.38 8.29 5.23
C THR A 91 -2.42 7.67 6.14
N TYR A 92 -2.89 6.45 5.82
CA TYR A 92 -3.84 5.73 6.66
C TYR A 92 -3.28 5.48 8.06
N MET A 93 -2.02 5.03 8.15
CA MET A 93 -1.36 4.78 9.42
C MET A 93 -1.22 6.07 10.24
N PHE A 94 -0.72 7.15 9.64
CA PHE A 94 -0.55 8.42 10.32
C PHE A 94 -1.85 8.92 10.95
N LEU A 95 -2.97 8.78 10.24
CA LEU A 95 -4.28 9.25 10.69
C LEU A 95 -4.95 8.32 11.70
N ASN A 96 -4.80 6.99 11.56
CA ASN A 96 -5.64 6.01 12.26
C ASN A 96 -4.91 5.08 13.22
N MET A 97 -3.58 4.91 13.09
CA MET A 97 -2.81 3.94 13.88
C MET A 97 -2.95 4.18 15.38
N ARG A 98 -2.76 5.43 15.84
CA ARG A 98 -2.86 5.77 17.27
C ARG A 98 -4.24 5.45 17.84
N ARG A 99 -5.30 5.67 17.07
CA ARG A 99 -6.68 5.39 17.48
C ARG A 99 -6.92 3.89 17.58
N THR A 100 -6.53 3.14 16.56
CA THR A 100 -6.66 1.67 16.53
C THR A 100 -5.92 1.02 17.70
N LEU A 101 -4.67 1.42 17.95
CA LEU A 101 -3.86 0.88 19.05
C LEU A 101 -4.45 1.20 20.43
N ARG A 102 -5.08 2.36 20.60
CA ARG A 102 -5.74 2.73 21.86
C ARG A 102 -7.06 2.01 22.10
N GLN A 103 -7.83 1.76 21.04
CA GLN A 103 -9.16 1.15 21.18
C GLN A 103 -9.13 -0.38 21.16
N GLN A 104 -8.05 -1.00 20.65
CA GLN A 104 -7.82 -2.45 20.61
C GLN A 104 -9.02 -3.27 20.07
N LYS A 105 -9.80 -2.69 19.15
CA LYS A 105 -10.96 -3.36 18.55
C LYS A 105 -10.52 -4.27 17.41
N PRO A 106 -11.14 -5.45 17.24
CA PRO A 106 -10.67 -6.45 16.28
C PRO A 106 -10.74 -5.95 14.83
N ILE A 107 -11.82 -5.25 14.45
CA ILE A 107 -12.04 -4.80 13.06
C ILE A 107 -11.05 -3.69 12.66
N PRO A 108 -10.89 -2.58 13.40
CA PRO A 108 -9.84 -1.60 13.11
C PRO A 108 -8.43 -2.19 13.09
N SER A 109 -8.14 -3.15 13.96
CA SER A 109 -6.84 -3.84 13.99
C SER A 109 -6.61 -4.69 12.74
N LEU A 110 -7.63 -5.39 12.24
CA LEU A 110 -7.54 -6.14 10.98
C LEU A 110 -7.28 -5.23 9.78
N VAL A 111 -7.96 -4.09 9.69
CA VAL A 111 -7.72 -3.12 8.61
C VAL A 111 -6.30 -2.55 8.72
N LEU A 112 -5.86 -2.15 9.92
CA LEU A 112 -4.50 -1.65 10.14
C LEU A 112 -3.44 -2.71 9.79
N ALA A 113 -3.67 -3.98 10.13
CA ALA A 113 -2.80 -5.08 9.77
C ALA A 113 -2.71 -5.25 8.25
N GLY A 114 -3.84 -5.22 7.53
CA GLY A 114 -3.86 -5.28 6.07
C GLY A 114 -3.12 -4.11 5.41
N VAL A 115 -3.27 -2.90 5.96
CA VAL A 115 -2.53 -1.70 5.52
C VAL A 115 -1.03 -1.88 5.74
N LEU A 116 -0.62 -2.36 6.91
CA LEU A 116 0.79 -2.65 7.23
C LEU A 116 1.37 -3.71 6.31
N THR A 117 0.64 -4.80 6.04
CA THR A 117 1.09 -5.85 5.12
C THR A 117 1.33 -5.30 3.72
N ASN A 118 0.40 -4.49 3.20
CA ASN A 118 0.56 -3.86 1.88
C ASN A 118 1.68 -2.82 1.86
N LEU A 119 1.87 -2.06 2.95
CA LEU A 119 2.98 -1.13 3.09
C LEU A 119 4.33 -1.85 3.03
N VAL A 120 4.47 -3.01 3.68
CA VAL A 120 5.71 -3.79 3.62
C VAL A 120 5.95 -4.34 2.21
N ILE A 121 4.91 -4.88 1.56
CA ILE A 121 5.02 -5.45 0.22
C ILE A 121 5.38 -4.37 -0.81
N SER A 122 4.60 -3.29 -0.86
CA SER A 122 4.78 -2.21 -1.86
C SER A 122 5.91 -1.25 -1.49
N GLY A 123 6.12 -0.97 -0.20
CA GLY A 123 7.17 -0.06 0.27
C GLY A 123 8.57 -0.63 0.09
N ARG A 124 8.79 -1.94 0.29
CA ARG A 124 10.07 -2.57 -0.06
C ARG A 124 10.37 -2.46 -1.55
N LYS A 125 9.35 -2.59 -2.39
CA LYS A 125 9.53 -2.39 -3.83
C LYS A 125 9.97 -0.97 -4.15
N THR A 126 9.29 0.02 -3.59
CA THR A 126 9.62 1.43 -3.79
C THR A 126 11.05 1.73 -3.33
N ILE A 127 11.46 1.28 -2.15
CA ILE A 127 12.82 1.51 -1.62
C ILE A 127 13.89 0.85 -2.49
N GLU A 128 13.71 -0.43 -2.81
CA GLU A 128 14.74 -1.19 -3.52
C GLU A 128 14.86 -0.71 -4.98
N VAL A 129 13.75 -0.34 -5.65
CA VAL A 129 13.77 0.10 -7.06
C VAL A 129 14.14 1.57 -7.24
N GLU A 130 13.68 2.48 -6.37
CA GLU A 130 13.95 3.93 -6.51
C GLU A 130 15.24 4.36 -5.82
N PHE A 131 15.60 3.77 -4.68
CA PHE A 131 16.73 4.20 -3.86
C PHE A 131 17.92 3.22 -3.87
N GLY A 132 17.75 2.01 -4.41
CA GLY A 132 18.84 1.04 -4.57
C GLY A 132 19.44 0.53 -3.25
N LEU A 133 18.73 0.73 -2.14
CA LEU A 133 19.11 0.32 -0.77
C LEU A 133 18.67 -1.10 -0.45
#